data_AF-A0A7W9F2Z6-F1
#
_entry.id   AF-A0A7W9F2Z6-F1
#
_cell.length_a   1.000
_cell.length_b   1.000
_cell.length_c   1.000
_cell.angle_alpha   90.00
_cell.angle_beta   90.00
_cell.angle_gamma   90.00
#
_symmetry.space_group_name_H-M   'P 1'
#
loop_
_entity.id
_entity.type
_entity.pdbx_description
1 polymer ?
#
loop_
_entity_poly.entity_id
_entity_poly.type
_entity_poly.pdbx_seq_one_letter_code
_entity_poly.pdbx_strand_id
1 'polypeptide(L)'
;MTTTTTNRDELGEQIIAAGFAPNDFILDLNSGLTVPSGFPLPAPWNLPSRLFRFPIEVCKAHGDQPRTIGLRHPDLAAHPFVQHVEAALGLKLDPNGAPNEHGVSTCHSYRWFHAVDLVTAGEWRALLDTSDFTTTSCIFNAIDFGLRYSDHSDNGKRHGHLSTIDARTIMDELGACEPTDRASTIREFAKPMSVNPEGKKGGEHWPINGLCSSPEDQAWAFIFGIEDGWFEYDRAGFLQWSTKGRDRYSAGDGPTYVEAKTGQAAFAF
;
A
#
# COMPACT_ATOMS: atom_id res chain seq x y z
N MET A 1 33.28 17.80 34.41
CA MET A 1 33.52 17.33 33.04
C MET A 1 33.25 15.84 33.01
N THR A 2 32.01 15.46 32.73
CA THR A 2 31.62 14.06 32.56
C THR A 2 32.02 13.68 31.14
N THR A 3 33.04 12.84 31.01
CA THR A 3 33.43 12.22 29.75
C THR A 3 32.27 11.35 29.27
N THR A 4 31.48 11.87 28.34
CA THR A 4 30.52 11.08 27.56
C THR A 4 31.35 10.02 26.84
N THR A 5 31.30 8.80 27.36
CA THR A 5 31.96 7.67 26.71
C THR A 5 31.06 7.38 25.53
N THR A 6 31.47 7.76 24.32
CA THR A 6 30.75 7.38 23.11
C THR A 6 30.75 5.86 23.07
N ASN A 7 29.63 5.23 23.44
CA ASN A 7 29.50 3.78 23.33
C ASN A 7 29.77 3.42 21.87
N ARG A 8 30.77 2.56 21.67
CA ARG A 8 31.20 2.13 20.35
C ARG A 8 30.06 1.30 19.75
N ASP A 9 29.62 1.65 18.55
CA ASP A 9 28.59 0.93 17.83
C ASP A 9 29.15 -0.34 17.18
N GLU A 10 29.44 -1.34 18.01
CA GLU A 10 30.09 -2.59 17.60
C GLU A 10 29.26 -3.34 16.55
N LEU A 11 27.94 -3.39 16.71
CA LEU A 11 27.06 -4.04 15.73
C LEU A 11 27.10 -3.30 14.38
N GLY A 12 27.13 -1.97 14.41
CA GLY A 12 27.34 -1.17 13.21
C GLY A 12 28.62 -1.46 12.47
N GLU A 13 29.74 -1.48 13.20
CA GLU A 13 31.04 -1.82 12.64
C GLU A 13 31.04 -3.22 12.01
N GLN A 14 30.38 -4.20 12.65
CA GLN A 14 30.24 -5.56 12.12
C GLN A 14 29.41 -5.61 10.83
N ILE A 15 28.26 -4.92 10.78
CA ILE A 15 27.40 -4.84 9.58
C ILE A 15 28.16 -4.23 8.41
N ILE A 16 28.94 -3.17 8.66
CA ILE A 16 29.75 -2.50 7.63
C ILE A 16 30.91 -3.38 7.18
N ALA A 17 31.64 -4.01 8.13
CA ALA A 17 32.74 -4.91 7.82
C ALA A 17 32.31 -6.15 7.03
N ALA A 18 31.09 -6.65 7.28
CA ALA A 18 30.48 -7.74 6.51
C ALA A 18 29.96 -7.31 5.13
N GLY A 19 29.98 -6.01 4.81
CA GLY A 19 29.58 -5.47 3.51
C GLY A 19 28.08 -5.29 3.32
N PHE A 20 27.28 -5.33 4.40
CA PHE A 20 25.82 -5.15 4.32
C PHE A 20 25.39 -3.68 4.28
N ALA A 21 26.31 -2.76 4.61
CA ALA A 21 26.15 -1.32 4.41
C ALA A 21 27.50 -0.68 4.07
N PRO A 22 27.53 0.38 3.24
CA PRO A 22 28.79 1.00 2.83
C PRO A 22 29.43 1.86 3.93
N ASN A 23 28.63 2.41 4.83
CA ASN A 23 29.03 3.19 6.00
C ASN A 23 27.85 3.35 6.97
N ASP A 24 28.13 3.94 8.13
CA ASP A 24 27.18 4.24 9.20
C ASP A 24 26.06 5.17 8.75
N PHE A 25 26.39 6.22 8.00
CA PHE A 25 25.41 7.19 7.51
C PHE A 25 24.32 6.53 6.64
N ILE A 26 24.71 5.67 5.70
CA ILE A 26 23.75 4.95 4.84
C ILE A 26 22.97 3.90 5.62
N LEU A 27 23.60 3.23 6.57
CA LEU A 27 22.93 2.26 7.45
C LEU A 27 21.80 2.93 8.26
N ASP A 28 22.08 4.12 8.80
CA ASP A 28 21.10 4.91 9.55
C ASP A 28 19.99 5.47 8.64
N LEU A 29 20.38 6.02 7.48
CA LEU A 29 19.43 6.61 6.52
C LEU A 29 18.42 5.58 6.01
N ASN A 30 18.88 4.37 5.71
CA ASN A 30 18.00 3.32 5.18
C ASN A 30 17.14 2.67 6.28
N SER A 31 17.58 2.70 7.54
CA SER A 31 16.90 2.03 8.66
C SER A 31 16.56 0.55 8.38
N GLY A 32 17.41 -0.11 7.58
CA GLY A 32 17.17 -1.46 7.08
C GLY A 32 18.32 -2.00 6.25
N LEU A 33 18.42 -3.32 6.14
CA LEU A 33 19.34 -3.98 5.22
C LEU A 33 18.63 -4.38 3.92
N THR A 34 19.32 -4.11 2.82
CA THR A 34 18.80 -4.30 1.46
C THR A 34 19.37 -5.57 0.85
N VAL A 35 18.51 -6.39 0.25
CA VAL A 35 18.97 -7.52 -0.56
C VAL A 35 19.78 -7.00 -1.75
N PRO A 36 21.07 -7.39 -1.90
CA PRO A 36 21.90 -6.94 -3.00
C PRO A 36 21.31 -7.26 -4.37
N SER A 37 21.58 -6.42 -5.37
CA SER A 37 21.21 -6.72 -6.75
C SER A 37 21.89 -8.01 -7.20
N GLY A 38 21.14 -8.90 -7.84
CA GLY A 38 21.64 -10.20 -8.30
C GLY A 38 21.79 -11.26 -7.19
N PHE A 39 21.46 -10.97 -5.93
CA PHE A 39 21.41 -12.00 -4.89
C PHE A 39 20.36 -13.06 -5.28
N PRO A 40 20.71 -14.35 -5.27
CA PRO A 40 19.80 -15.40 -5.73
C PRO A 40 18.64 -15.54 -4.74
N LEU A 41 17.44 -15.27 -5.23
CA LEU A 41 16.19 -15.44 -4.50
C LEU A 41 15.32 -16.46 -5.25
N PRO A 42 15.02 -17.63 -4.66
CA PRO A 42 14.00 -18.52 -5.20
C PRO A 42 12.61 -17.95 -4.93
N ALA A 43 11.59 -18.49 -5.58
CA ALA A 43 10.21 -18.21 -5.21
C ALA A 43 9.94 -18.64 -3.75
N PRO A 44 9.11 -17.88 -3.00
CA PRO A 44 8.42 -16.65 -3.40
C PRO A 44 9.24 -15.36 -3.24
N TRP A 45 10.48 -15.45 -2.73
CA TRP A 45 11.29 -14.28 -2.37
C TRP A 45 11.69 -13.38 -3.55
N ASN A 46 11.63 -13.88 -4.77
CA ASN A 46 11.89 -13.13 -5.99
C ASN A 46 10.75 -12.19 -6.42
N LEU A 47 9.59 -12.23 -5.75
CA LEU A 47 8.48 -11.33 -6.01
C LEU A 47 8.89 -9.86 -5.80
N PRO A 48 8.24 -8.90 -6.49
CA PRO A 48 8.57 -7.47 -6.42
C PRO A 48 8.11 -6.78 -5.12
N SER A 49 8.14 -7.49 -3.99
CA SER A 49 7.72 -6.98 -2.68
C SER A 49 8.85 -6.24 -1.96
N ARG A 50 8.62 -5.00 -1.52
CA ARG A 50 9.56 -4.28 -0.64
C ARG A 50 9.84 -5.04 0.66
N LEU A 51 8.88 -5.80 1.20
CA LEU A 51 9.14 -6.65 2.38
C LEU A 51 10.21 -7.71 2.10
N PHE A 52 10.24 -8.29 0.90
CA PHE A 52 11.27 -9.27 0.51
C PHE A 52 12.58 -8.60 0.09
N ARG A 53 12.51 -7.41 -0.52
CA ARG A 53 13.72 -6.65 -0.90
C ARG A 53 14.44 -6.01 0.30
N PHE A 54 13.72 -5.72 1.38
CA PHE A 54 14.26 -5.15 2.61
C PHE A 54 13.71 -5.93 3.82
N PRO A 55 14.18 -7.16 4.07
CA PRO A 55 13.59 -8.04 5.08
C PRO A 55 14.00 -7.70 6.52
N ILE A 56 15.06 -6.92 6.71
CA ILE A 56 15.66 -6.63 8.02
C ILE A 56 15.53 -5.14 8.33
N GLU A 57 14.94 -4.83 9.48
CA GLU A 57 14.89 -3.51 10.11
C GLU A 57 16.17 -3.24 10.90
N VAL A 58 16.63 -1.99 10.86
CA VAL A 58 17.76 -1.51 11.66
C VAL A 58 17.35 -0.26 12.42
N CYS A 59 17.49 -0.28 13.74
CA CYS A 59 17.38 0.92 14.57
C CYS A 59 18.77 1.41 14.94
N LYS A 60 19.09 2.65 14.59
CA LYS A 60 20.35 3.30 14.96
C LYS A 60 20.56 3.33 16.47
N ALA A 61 21.82 3.37 16.90
CA ALA A 61 22.15 3.64 18.29
C ALA A 61 21.68 5.06 18.69
N HIS A 62 21.17 5.20 19.91
CA HIS A 62 20.75 6.50 20.44
C HIS A 62 21.05 6.62 21.94
N GLY A 63 21.89 7.58 22.30
CA GLY A 63 22.37 7.74 23.68
C GLY A 63 23.06 6.47 24.18
N ASP A 64 22.53 5.90 25.25
CA ASP A 64 23.04 4.65 25.84
C ASP A 64 22.43 3.38 25.21
N GLN A 65 21.46 3.51 24.30
CA GLN A 65 20.85 2.37 23.61
C GLN A 65 21.72 1.97 22.41
N PRO A 66 22.22 0.72 22.35
CA PRO A 66 22.98 0.24 21.21
C PRO A 66 22.08 0.09 19.98
N ARG A 67 22.68 0.03 18.79
CA ARG A 67 21.98 -0.35 17.56
C ARG A 67 21.32 -1.71 17.74
N THR A 68 20.12 -1.86 17.19
CA THR A 68 19.40 -3.15 17.13
C THR A 68 19.00 -3.45 15.70
N ILE A 69 18.85 -4.75 15.41
CA ILE A 69 18.40 -5.26 14.12
C ILE A 69 17.39 -6.39 14.33
N GLY A 70 16.40 -6.48 13.45
CA GLY A 70 15.32 -7.46 13.56
C GLY A 70 14.59 -7.67 12.25
N LEU A 71 13.73 -8.68 12.21
CA LEU A 71 12.95 -9.02 11.02
C LEU A 71 11.74 -8.11 10.88
N ARG A 72 11.42 -7.69 9.65
CA ARG A 72 10.18 -6.92 9.39
C ARG A 72 8.90 -7.77 9.44
N HIS A 73 9.07 -9.09 9.45
CA HIS A 73 8.03 -10.09 9.62
C HIS A 73 8.66 -11.38 10.16
N PRO A 74 8.05 -12.09 11.12
CA PRO A 74 8.62 -13.32 11.69
C PRO A 74 8.99 -14.38 10.64
N ASP A 75 8.14 -14.58 9.63
CA ASP A 75 8.35 -15.60 8.60
C ASP A 75 9.52 -15.29 7.64
N LEU A 76 10.10 -14.10 7.71
CA LEU A 76 11.34 -13.77 7.00
C LEU A 76 12.56 -14.52 7.57
N ALA A 77 12.44 -15.24 8.68
CA ALA A 77 13.51 -16.13 9.15
C ALA A 77 13.92 -17.17 8.09
N ALA A 78 13.00 -17.56 7.20
CA ALA A 78 13.27 -18.46 6.08
C ALA A 78 13.86 -17.75 4.84
N HIS A 79 13.98 -16.42 4.85
CA HIS A 79 14.46 -15.65 3.70
C HIS A 79 15.98 -15.87 3.49
N PRO A 80 16.45 -16.22 2.28
CA PRO A 80 17.87 -16.56 2.04
C PRO A 80 18.86 -15.45 2.43
N PHE A 81 18.54 -14.19 2.13
CA PHE A 81 19.37 -13.06 2.56
C PHE A 81 19.40 -12.89 4.09
N VAL A 82 18.31 -13.19 4.79
CA VAL A 82 18.24 -13.12 6.25
C VAL A 82 19.18 -14.16 6.87
N GLN A 83 19.12 -15.40 6.39
CA GLN A 83 20.01 -16.47 6.82
C GLN A 83 21.48 -16.16 6.56
N HIS A 84 21.77 -15.52 5.42
CA HIS A 84 23.11 -15.07 5.09
C HIS A 84 23.63 -14.01 6.07
N VAL A 85 22.79 -13.02 6.43
CA VAL A 85 23.15 -11.99 7.43
C VAL A 85 23.36 -12.60 8.81
N GLU A 86 22.45 -13.47 9.28
CA GLU A 86 22.58 -14.17 10.55
C GLU A 86 23.89 -14.98 10.64
N ALA A 87 24.24 -15.70 9.58
CA ALA A 87 25.47 -16.48 9.52
C ALA A 87 26.72 -15.58 9.53
N ALA A 88 26.70 -14.46 8.82
CA ALA A 88 27.83 -13.53 8.74
C ALA A 88 28.06 -12.76 10.05
N LEU A 89 26.99 -12.42 10.77
CA LEU A 89 27.06 -11.69 12.04
C LEU A 89 27.15 -12.61 13.27
N GLY A 90 26.90 -13.91 13.11
CA GLY A 90 26.94 -14.88 14.20
C GLY A 90 25.83 -14.69 15.24
N LEU A 91 24.67 -14.17 14.83
CA LEU A 91 23.52 -13.87 15.70
C LEU A 91 22.20 -14.32 15.09
N LYS A 92 21.14 -14.34 15.91
CA LYS A 92 19.75 -14.50 15.46
C LYS A 92 19.02 -13.18 15.53
N LEU A 93 18.29 -12.85 14.48
CA LEU A 93 17.52 -11.61 14.40
C LEU A 93 16.23 -11.73 15.20
N ASP A 94 15.83 -10.65 15.88
CA ASP A 94 14.56 -10.63 16.61
C ASP A 94 13.39 -10.76 15.60
N PRO A 95 12.50 -11.74 15.75
CA PRO A 95 11.37 -11.92 14.84
C PRO A 95 10.35 -10.76 14.90
N ASN A 96 10.41 -9.92 15.93
CA ASN A 96 9.48 -8.81 16.16
C ASN A 96 10.05 -7.44 15.76
N GLY A 97 11.12 -7.42 14.97
CA GLY A 97 11.71 -6.20 14.44
C GLY A 97 12.68 -5.53 15.40
N ALA A 98 13.06 -4.30 15.06
CA ALA A 98 13.97 -3.45 15.82
C ALA A 98 13.31 -2.08 16.00
N PRO A 99 12.34 -1.97 16.94
CA PRO A 99 11.64 -0.71 17.18
C PRO A 99 12.62 0.37 17.66
N ASN A 100 12.32 1.63 17.29
CA ASN A 100 13.08 2.77 17.79
C ASN A 100 12.81 3.05 19.28
N GLU A 101 13.46 4.08 19.83
CA GLU A 101 13.34 4.47 21.24
C GLU A 101 11.91 4.82 21.69
N HIS A 102 11.00 5.07 20.74
CA HIS A 102 9.58 5.33 21.00
C HIS A 102 8.70 4.10 20.80
N GLY A 103 9.29 2.92 20.58
CA GLY A 103 8.57 1.67 20.32
C GLY A 103 8.02 1.56 18.89
N VAL A 104 8.42 2.46 17.98
CA VAL A 104 7.90 2.48 16.60
C VAL A 104 8.77 1.58 15.72
N SER A 105 8.12 0.61 15.06
CA SER A 105 8.74 -0.25 14.05
C SER A 105 8.08 -0.04 12.68
N THR A 106 8.88 -0.23 11.64
CA THR A 106 8.49 -0.24 10.23
C THR A 106 7.78 -1.53 9.81
N CYS A 107 7.74 -2.58 10.66
CA CYS A 107 7.09 -3.86 10.34
C CYS A 107 5.69 -3.70 9.75
N HIS A 108 4.84 -2.86 10.38
CA HIS A 108 3.47 -2.62 9.90
C HIS A 108 3.45 -2.00 8.49
N SER A 109 4.25 -0.97 8.24
CA SER A 109 4.35 -0.31 6.93
C SER A 109 4.80 -1.27 5.84
N TYR A 110 5.67 -2.22 6.16
CA TYR A 110 6.16 -3.20 5.19
C TYR A 110 5.15 -4.31 4.87
N ARG A 111 4.26 -4.67 5.80
CA ARG A 111 3.09 -5.52 5.50
C ARG A 111 2.16 -4.84 4.51
N TRP A 112 1.93 -3.54 4.69
CA TRP A 112 1.19 -2.71 3.74
C TRP A 112 1.87 -2.67 2.37
N PHE A 113 3.17 -2.40 2.33
CA PHE A 113 3.94 -2.37 1.08
C PHE A 113 3.92 -3.70 0.35
N HIS A 114 3.98 -4.83 1.06
CA HIS A 114 3.85 -6.14 0.44
C HIS A 114 2.55 -6.27 -0.37
N ALA A 115 1.41 -5.84 0.18
CA ALA A 115 0.14 -5.88 -0.52
C ALA A 115 0.09 -4.94 -1.73
N VAL A 116 0.48 -3.67 -1.54
CA VAL A 116 0.46 -2.66 -2.63
C VAL A 116 1.39 -3.04 -3.77
N ASP A 117 2.61 -3.47 -3.46
CA ASP A 117 3.60 -3.77 -4.48
C ASP A 117 3.14 -4.92 -5.38
N LEU A 118 2.52 -5.97 -4.82
CA LEU A 118 2.03 -7.09 -5.60
C LEU A 118 0.77 -6.74 -6.41
N VAL A 119 -0.16 -5.96 -5.85
CA VAL A 119 -1.31 -5.45 -6.63
C VAL A 119 -0.84 -4.58 -7.79
N THR A 120 0.05 -3.63 -7.53
CA THR A 120 0.52 -2.67 -8.54
C THR A 120 1.40 -3.30 -9.62
N ALA A 121 2.08 -4.40 -9.29
CA ALA A 121 2.85 -5.20 -10.25
C ALA A 121 1.98 -6.18 -11.07
N GLY A 122 0.68 -6.28 -10.80
CA GLY A 122 -0.22 -7.26 -11.44
C GLY A 122 -0.08 -8.69 -10.90
N GLU A 123 0.61 -8.87 -9.78
CA GLU A 123 0.91 -10.15 -9.12
C GLU A 123 -0.10 -10.46 -7.99
N TRP A 124 -1.37 -10.11 -8.18
CA TRP A 124 -2.38 -10.25 -7.12
C TRP A 124 -2.65 -11.70 -6.72
N ARG A 125 -2.40 -12.68 -7.60
CA ARG A 125 -2.48 -14.11 -7.23
C ARG A 125 -1.36 -14.49 -6.28
N ALA A 126 -0.14 -14.03 -6.56
CA ALA A 126 0.99 -14.22 -5.67
C ALA A 126 0.76 -13.55 -4.31
N LEU A 127 0.05 -12.40 -4.27
CA LEU A 127 -0.36 -11.77 -3.02
C LEU A 127 -1.24 -12.70 -2.16
N LEU A 128 -2.18 -13.42 -2.77
CA LEU A 128 -3.00 -14.40 -2.06
C LEU A 128 -2.14 -15.59 -1.58
N ASP A 129 -1.24 -16.09 -2.43
CA ASP A 129 -0.30 -17.18 -2.07
C ASP A 129 0.66 -16.79 -0.93
N THR A 130 0.92 -15.50 -0.75
CA THR A 130 1.79 -14.96 0.31
C THR A 130 1.04 -14.10 1.31
N SER A 131 -0.26 -14.32 1.50
CA SER A 131 -1.11 -13.51 2.39
C SER A 131 -0.62 -13.47 3.83
N ASP A 132 0.08 -14.51 4.28
CA ASP A 132 0.66 -14.64 5.63
C ASP A 132 1.69 -13.54 5.94
N PHE A 133 2.30 -12.92 4.93
CA PHE A 133 3.24 -11.80 5.09
C PHE A 133 2.57 -10.43 5.24
N THR A 134 1.24 -10.38 5.17
CA THR A 134 0.47 -9.16 5.28
C THR A 134 -0.76 -9.39 6.15
N THR A 135 -1.74 -8.49 6.07
CA THR A 135 -3.03 -8.65 6.75
C THR A 135 -4.16 -8.42 5.76
N THR A 136 -5.31 -9.02 6.01
CA THR A 136 -6.53 -8.82 5.20
C THR A 136 -6.86 -7.33 5.03
N SER A 137 -6.72 -6.54 6.10
CA SER A 137 -6.90 -5.08 6.04
C SER A 137 -5.91 -4.39 5.09
N CYS A 138 -4.64 -4.81 5.07
CA CYS A 138 -3.66 -4.29 4.11
C CYS A 138 -4.02 -4.69 2.68
N ILE A 139 -4.56 -5.90 2.45
CA ILE A 139 -4.98 -6.33 1.11
C ILE A 139 -6.18 -5.49 0.63
N PHE A 140 -7.19 -5.26 1.47
CA PHE A 140 -8.33 -4.41 1.10
C PHE A 140 -7.92 -2.96 0.78
N ASN A 141 -7.03 -2.38 1.59
CA ASN A 141 -6.45 -1.07 1.28
C ASN A 141 -5.65 -1.10 -0.06
N ALA A 142 -5.04 -2.24 -0.41
CA ALA A 142 -4.25 -2.36 -1.63
C ALA A 142 -5.16 -2.50 -2.86
N ILE A 143 -6.33 -3.12 -2.71
CA ILE A 143 -7.40 -3.09 -3.72
C ILE A 143 -7.84 -1.65 -3.98
N ASP A 144 -8.13 -0.88 -2.93
CA ASP A 144 -8.44 0.55 -3.04
C ASP A 144 -7.32 1.28 -3.82
N PHE A 145 -6.07 1.16 -3.39
CA PHE A 145 -4.93 1.79 -4.05
C PHE A 145 -4.83 1.37 -5.53
N GLY A 146 -4.95 0.07 -5.82
CA GLY A 146 -4.87 -0.49 -7.15
C GLY A 146 -5.99 -0.03 -8.08
N LEU A 147 -7.19 0.22 -7.54
CA LEU A 147 -8.30 0.78 -8.29
C LEU A 147 -8.14 2.30 -8.48
N ARG A 148 -7.65 3.05 -7.49
CA ARG A 148 -7.56 4.52 -7.59
C ARG A 148 -6.47 5.03 -8.52
N TYR A 149 -5.31 4.37 -8.52
CA TYR A 149 -4.09 4.86 -9.16
C TYR A 149 -3.72 4.01 -10.37
N SER A 150 -3.20 4.66 -11.42
CA SER A 150 -2.81 4.02 -12.67
C SER A 150 -1.29 4.11 -12.89
N ASP A 151 -0.79 3.26 -13.80
CA ASP A 151 0.57 3.41 -14.31
C ASP A 151 0.74 4.76 -15.04
N HIS A 152 1.77 5.51 -14.63
CA HIS A 152 2.13 6.81 -15.18
C HIS A 152 3.23 6.73 -16.26
N SER A 153 3.64 5.53 -16.67
CA SER A 153 4.51 5.35 -17.84
C SER A 153 3.88 5.94 -19.11
N ASP A 154 4.69 6.33 -20.09
CA ASP A 154 4.23 7.00 -21.31
C ASP A 154 3.17 6.20 -22.10
N ASN A 155 3.18 4.87 -21.96
CA ASN A 155 2.23 3.93 -22.57
C ASN A 155 1.26 3.31 -21.56
N GLY A 156 1.26 3.80 -20.32
CA GLY A 156 0.46 3.28 -19.22
C GLY A 156 -1.03 3.45 -19.48
N LYS A 157 -1.80 2.42 -19.16
CA LYS A 157 -3.27 2.47 -19.24
C LYS A 157 -3.80 3.21 -18.02
N ARG A 158 -4.70 4.17 -18.24
CA ARG A 158 -5.28 5.04 -17.20
C ARG A 158 -6.60 4.48 -16.68
N HIS A 159 -6.53 3.29 -16.09
CA HIS A 159 -7.70 2.55 -15.61
C HIS A 159 -7.44 1.77 -14.32
N GLY A 160 -6.53 2.25 -13.48
CA GLY A 160 -6.09 1.51 -12.30
C GLY A 160 -4.98 0.49 -12.60
N HIS A 161 -4.21 0.13 -11.59
CA HIS A 161 -3.35 -1.05 -11.59
C HIS A 161 -4.12 -2.37 -11.46
N LEU A 162 -5.35 -2.30 -10.94
CA LEU A 162 -6.22 -3.45 -10.70
C LEU A 162 -7.55 -3.24 -11.42
N SER A 163 -8.09 -4.29 -12.05
CA SER A 163 -9.44 -4.25 -12.62
C SER A 163 -10.49 -4.53 -11.55
N THR A 164 -11.73 -4.10 -11.74
CA THR A 164 -12.82 -4.43 -10.79
C THR A 164 -13.11 -5.94 -10.76
N ILE A 165 -12.89 -6.65 -11.87
CA ILE A 165 -13.06 -8.11 -11.95
C ILE A 165 -12.02 -8.83 -11.08
N ASP A 166 -10.75 -8.44 -11.19
CA ASP A 166 -9.69 -9.01 -10.36
C ASP A 166 -9.89 -8.60 -8.90
N ALA A 167 -10.28 -7.35 -8.63
CA ALA A 167 -10.61 -6.87 -7.28
C ALA A 167 -11.71 -7.73 -6.64
N ARG A 168 -12.82 -7.99 -7.34
CA ARG A 168 -13.88 -8.88 -6.85
C ARG A 168 -13.36 -10.29 -6.55
N THR A 169 -12.52 -10.82 -7.43
CA THR A 169 -11.93 -12.16 -7.22
C THR A 169 -11.12 -12.19 -5.92
N ILE A 170 -10.32 -11.16 -5.65
CA ILE A 170 -9.57 -11.04 -4.39
C ILE A 170 -10.52 -10.91 -3.19
N MET A 171 -11.58 -10.09 -3.30
CA MET A 171 -12.59 -9.93 -2.24
C MET A 171 -13.25 -11.27 -1.91
N ASP A 172 -13.64 -12.06 -2.93
CA ASP A 172 -14.27 -13.36 -2.78
C ASP A 172 -13.34 -14.39 -2.12
N GLU A 173 -12.07 -14.46 -2.55
CA GLU A 173 -11.05 -15.37 -1.98
C GLU A 173 -10.76 -15.05 -0.50
N LEU A 174 -10.88 -13.78 -0.10
CA LEU A 174 -10.74 -13.34 1.30
C LEU A 174 -12.02 -13.52 2.11
N GLY A 175 -13.11 -13.99 1.49
CA GLY A 175 -14.42 -14.15 2.15
C GLY A 175 -15.09 -12.84 2.53
N ALA A 176 -14.80 -11.75 1.81
CA ALA A 176 -15.43 -10.46 2.03
C ALA A 176 -16.94 -10.54 1.77
N CYS A 177 -17.74 -9.81 2.55
CA CYS A 177 -19.18 -9.78 2.44
C CYS A 177 -19.59 -8.63 1.53
N GLU A 178 -20.10 -8.91 0.32
CA GLU A 178 -20.56 -7.86 -0.58
C GLU A 178 -21.78 -7.10 0.02
N PRO A 179 -21.68 -5.78 0.24
CA PRO A 179 -22.81 -4.98 0.71
C PRO A 179 -23.96 -4.98 -0.30
N THR A 180 -25.19 -5.13 0.20
CA THR A 180 -26.40 -5.15 -0.65
C THR A 180 -26.80 -3.76 -1.14
N ASP A 181 -26.58 -2.71 -0.34
CA ASP A 181 -26.84 -1.32 -0.72
C ASP A 181 -25.55 -0.63 -1.18
N ARG A 182 -25.24 -0.83 -2.46
CA ARG A 182 -24.06 -0.28 -3.13
C ARG A 182 -23.99 1.25 -3.03
N ALA A 183 -25.13 1.94 -3.18
CA ALA A 183 -25.18 3.40 -3.17
C ALA A 183 -24.95 3.95 -1.76
N SER A 184 -25.47 3.29 -0.72
CA SER A 184 -25.15 3.63 0.67
C SER A 184 -23.66 3.47 0.95
N THR A 185 -23.04 2.35 0.54
CA THR A 185 -21.60 2.11 0.73
C THR A 185 -20.75 3.20 0.08
N ILE A 186 -21.07 3.60 -1.16
CA ILE A 186 -20.35 4.70 -1.85
C ILE A 186 -20.54 6.05 -1.14
N ARG A 187 -21.73 6.31 -0.57
CA ARG A 187 -22.05 7.57 0.12
C ARG A 187 -21.41 7.70 1.51
N GLU A 188 -20.71 6.69 2.00
CA GLU A 188 -19.84 6.82 3.17
C GLU A 188 -18.64 7.75 2.90
N PHE A 189 -18.19 7.86 1.64
CA PHE A 189 -17.19 8.86 1.29
C PHE A 189 -17.68 10.27 1.58
N ALA A 190 -16.72 11.18 1.78
CA ALA A 190 -17.05 12.58 1.97
C ALA A 190 -17.77 13.14 0.74
N LYS A 191 -18.68 14.08 0.99
CA LYS A 191 -19.43 14.80 -0.05
C LYS A 191 -18.48 15.26 -1.17
N PRO A 192 -18.83 15.03 -2.45
CA PRO A 192 -18.01 15.50 -3.57
C PRO A 192 -17.75 17.00 -3.49
N MET A 193 -16.48 17.39 -3.55
CA MET A 193 -16.06 18.80 -3.55
C MET A 193 -14.96 19.02 -4.59
N SER A 194 -15.11 20.09 -5.35
CA SER A 194 -14.11 20.53 -6.33
C SER A 194 -12.94 21.20 -5.62
N VAL A 195 -11.71 20.77 -5.92
CA VAL A 195 -10.49 21.40 -5.36
C VAL A 195 -9.96 22.53 -6.25
N ASN A 196 -10.55 22.73 -7.43
CA ASN A 196 -10.19 23.81 -8.35
C ASN A 196 -11.41 24.27 -9.17
N PRO A 197 -12.41 24.90 -8.52
CA PRO A 197 -13.66 25.28 -9.17
C PRO A 197 -13.49 26.32 -10.29
N GLU A 198 -12.38 27.07 -10.29
CA GLU A 198 -12.07 28.05 -11.33
C GLU A 198 -11.37 27.45 -12.57
N GLY A 199 -11.04 26.15 -12.55
CA GLY A 199 -10.46 25.44 -13.70
C GLY A 199 -9.06 25.93 -14.12
N LYS A 200 -8.33 26.64 -13.25
CA LYS A 200 -6.97 27.12 -13.56
C LYS A 200 -6.01 25.94 -13.78
N LYS A 201 -5.16 25.98 -14.81
CA LYS A 201 -4.15 24.96 -15.21
C LYS A 201 -4.45 23.54 -14.71
N GLY A 202 -5.16 22.75 -15.51
CA GLY A 202 -5.43 21.33 -15.23
C GLY A 202 -6.91 20.95 -15.25
N GLY A 203 -7.81 21.95 -15.31
CA GLY A 203 -9.26 21.71 -15.30
C GLY A 203 -9.81 21.54 -13.88
N GLU A 204 -11.12 21.32 -13.81
CA GLU A 204 -11.80 21.02 -12.55
C GLU A 204 -11.52 19.57 -12.13
N HIS A 205 -11.14 19.36 -10.87
CA HIS A 205 -10.83 18.04 -10.32
C HIS A 205 -11.70 17.77 -9.09
N TRP A 206 -12.26 16.56 -9.03
CA TRP A 206 -13.24 16.14 -8.02
C TRP A 206 -12.76 14.90 -7.25
N PRO A 207 -11.77 15.05 -6.34
CA PRO A 207 -11.17 13.92 -5.65
C PRO A 207 -12.17 13.17 -4.77
N ILE A 208 -11.95 11.86 -4.61
CA ILE A 208 -12.73 11.01 -3.71
C ILE A 208 -12.07 11.05 -2.33
N ASN A 209 -12.63 11.89 -1.45
CA ASN A 209 -12.14 12.11 -0.09
C ASN A 209 -12.93 11.31 0.95
N GLY A 210 -12.35 11.17 2.14
CA GLY A 210 -12.94 10.39 3.23
C GLY A 210 -12.57 8.91 3.19
N LEU A 211 -12.94 8.21 4.25
CA LEU A 211 -12.76 6.77 4.43
C LEU A 211 -14.12 6.17 4.75
N CYS A 212 -14.36 4.96 4.27
CA CYS A 212 -15.52 4.18 4.73
C CYS A 212 -15.28 3.67 6.15
N SER A 213 -16.31 3.09 6.74
CA SER A 213 -16.28 2.54 8.11
C SER A 213 -15.26 1.42 8.30
N SER A 214 -14.90 0.70 7.23
CA SER A 214 -13.84 -0.30 7.23
C SER A 214 -13.05 -0.33 5.92
N PRO A 215 -11.83 -0.91 5.91
CA PRO A 215 -11.08 -1.17 4.68
C PRO A 215 -11.84 -2.03 3.67
N GLU A 216 -12.65 -2.98 4.14
CA GLU A 216 -13.47 -3.86 3.30
C GLU A 216 -14.56 -3.07 2.59
N ASP A 217 -15.31 -2.25 3.34
CA ASP A 217 -16.35 -1.38 2.78
C ASP A 217 -15.74 -0.35 1.82
N GLN A 218 -14.52 0.13 2.11
CA GLN A 218 -13.79 1.03 1.23
C GLN A 218 -13.45 0.36 -0.10
N ALA A 219 -12.93 -0.88 -0.08
CA ALA A 219 -12.66 -1.64 -1.30
C ALA A 219 -13.95 -1.88 -2.11
N TRP A 220 -15.04 -2.27 -1.46
CA TRP A 220 -16.35 -2.41 -2.10
C TRP A 220 -16.87 -1.10 -2.70
N ALA A 221 -16.77 0.01 -1.98
CA ALA A 221 -17.19 1.32 -2.47
C ALA A 221 -16.46 1.72 -3.76
N PHE A 222 -15.17 1.38 -3.90
CA PHE A 222 -14.42 1.61 -5.14
C PHE A 222 -14.87 0.70 -6.28
N ILE A 223 -15.05 -0.59 -6.01
CA ILE A 223 -15.56 -1.56 -6.99
C ILE A 223 -16.92 -1.07 -7.52
N PHE A 224 -17.84 -0.76 -6.61
CA PHE A 224 -19.20 -0.31 -6.97
C PHE A 224 -19.18 1.02 -7.70
N GLY A 225 -18.38 1.97 -7.21
CA GLY A 225 -18.34 3.30 -7.78
C GLY A 225 -17.80 3.31 -9.21
N ILE A 226 -16.85 2.43 -9.54
CA ILE A 226 -16.36 2.27 -10.92
C ILE A 226 -17.43 1.58 -11.79
N GLU A 227 -17.97 0.45 -11.35
CA GLU A 227 -18.92 -0.34 -12.13
C GLU A 227 -20.23 0.40 -12.43
N ASP A 228 -20.75 1.13 -11.43
CA ASP A 228 -22.03 1.82 -11.54
C ASP A 228 -21.88 3.22 -12.19
N GLY A 229 -20.64 3.61 -12.51
CA GLY A 229 -20.28 4.89 -13.12
C GLY A 229 -20.46 6.09 -12.18
N TRP A 230 -20.23 5.90 -10.88
CA TRP A 230 -20.08 7.01 -9.93
C TRP A 230 -18.70 7.66 -10.08
N PHE A 231 -17.69 6.86 -10.38
CA PHE A 231 -16.30 7.30 -10.52
C PHE A 231 -15.82 7.17 -11.96
N GLU A 232 -14.85 8.00 -12.33
CA GLU A 232 -14.17 7.97 -13.62
C GLU A 232 -12.69 8.32 -13.45
N TYR A 233 -11.83 7.81 -14.34
CA TYR A 233 -10.43 8.19 -14.36
C TYR A 233 -10.23 9.51 -15.09
N ASP A 234 -9.46 10.40 -14.50
CA ASP A 234 -9.03 11.62 -15.15
C ASP A 234 -7.91 11.35 -16.17
N ARG A 235 -7.45 12.41 -16.84
CA ARG A 235 -6.35 12.31 -17.81
C ARG A 235 -5.01 11.98 -17.16
N ALA A 236 -4.82 12.18 -15.87
CA ALA A 236 -3.58 11.80 -15.20
C ALA A 236 -3.62 10.34 -14.69
N GLY A 237 -4.78 9.67 -14.80
CA GLY A 237 -4.96 8.29 -14.35
C GLY A 237 -5.38 8.17 -12.88
N PHE A 238 -5.88 9.26 -12.29
CA PHE A 238 -6.47 9.26 -10.96
C PHE A 238 -7.98 9.07 -11.04
N LEU A 239 -8.51 8.22 -10.17
CA LEU A 239 -9.95 8.06 -10.01
C LEU A 239 -10.57 9.28 -9.29
N GLN A 240 -11.67 9.80 -9.83
CA GLN A 240 -12.39 10.95 -9.30
C GLN A 240 -13.90 10.77 -9.43
N TRP A 241 -14.68 11.64 -8.78
CA TRP A 241 -16.13 11.68 -8.96
C TRP A 241 -16.51 12.08 -10.37
N SER A 242 -17.24 11.19 -11.07
CA SER A 242 -17.84 11.52 -12.36
C SER A 242 -19.00 12.51 -12.18
N THR A 243 -19.38 13.20 -13.25
CA THR A 243 -20.55 14.10 -13.23
C THR A 243 -21.82 13.37 -12.76
N LYS A 244 -22.06 12.17 -13.29
CA LYS A 244 -23.19 11.34 -12.92
C LYS A 244 -23.16 10.95 -11.43
N GLY A 245 -21.97 10.60 -10.92
CA GLY A 245 -21.78 10.29 -9.50
C GLY A 245 -22.08 11.48 -8.59
N ARG A 246 -21.67 12.69 -8.97
CA ARG A 246 -21.96 13.91 -8.20
C ARG A 246 -23.44 14.24 -8.15
N ASP A 247 -24.13 14.08 -9.28
CA ASP A 247 -25.57 14.32 -9.37
C ASP A 247 -26.34 13.31 -8.50
N ARG A 248 -25.97 12.03 -8.57
CA ARG A 248 -26.53 10.96 -7.72
C ARG A 248 -26.28 11.20 -6.25
N TYR A 249 -25.06 11.57 -5.86
CA TYR A 249 -24.74 11.88 -4.46
C TYR A 249 -25.63 13.02 -3.94
N SER A 250 -25.82 14.07 -4.75
CA SER A 250 -26.64 15.23 -4.39
C SER A 250 -28.14 14.91 -4.27
N ALA A 251 -28.63 13.96 -5.08
CA ALA A 251 -30.01 13.50 -5.05
C ALA A 251 -30.34 12.65 -3.80
N GLY A 252 -29.33 12.09 -3.12
CA GLY A 252 -29.55 11.19 -2.00
C GLY A 252 -30.32 9.94 -2.44
N ASP A 253 -31.38 9.56 -1.72
CA ASP A 253 -32.26 8.45 -2.07
C ASP A 253 -33.36 8.85 -3.08
N GLY A 254 -33.33 10.09 -3.57
CA GLY A 254 -34.26 10.56 -4.60
C GLY A 254 -33.90 10.02 -6.00
N PRO A 255 -34.88 9.88 -6.90
CA PRO A 255 -34.63 9.46 -8.27
C PRO A 255 -33.74 10.49 -8.99
N THR A 256 -32.65 10.05 -9.60
CA THR A 256 -31.79 10.91 -10.43
C THR A 256 -32.33 10.92 -11.86
N TYR A 257 -32.97 12.00 -12.27
CA TYR A 257 -33.47 12.17 -13.63
C TYR A 257 -32.37 12.72 -14.54
N VAL A 258 -31.94 11.95 -15.54
CA VAL A 258 -31.08 12.45 -16.62
C VAL A 258 -31.96 12.75 -17.81
N GLU A 259 -32.19 14.03 -18.08
CA GLU A 259 -32.90 14.45 -19.28
C GLU A 259 -31.97 14.23 -20.49
N ALA A 260 -32.22 13.16 -21.26
CA ALA A 260 -31.52 12.98 -22.52
C ALA A 260 -31.82 14.18 -23.42
N LYS A 261 -30.79 14.75 -24.08
CA LYS A 261 -30.89 15.89 -25.02
C LYS A 261 -31.83 15.68 -26.22
N THR A 262 -32.56 14.57 -26.27
CA THR A 262 -33.56 14.21 -27.27
C THR A 262 -34.89 13.81 -26.61
N GLY A 263 -35.38 14.56 -25.63
CA GLY A 263 -36.80 14.55 -25.22
C GLY A 263 -37.42 13.19 -24.84
N GLN A 264 -36.61 12.20 -24.46
CA GLN A 264 -37.08 10.91 -23.97
C GLN A 264 -36.43 10.63 -22.63
N ALA A 265 -37.26 10.57 -21.59
CA ALA A 265 -36.88 10.12 -20.26
C ALA A 265 -36.53 8.63 -20.31
N ALA A 266 -35.32 8.28 -19.88
CA ALA A 266 -34.96 6.90 -19.55
C ALA A 266 -34.77 6.80 -18.04
N PHE A 267 -35.46 5.85 -17.41
CA PHE A 267 -35.30 5.54 -16.00
C PHE A 267 -34.05 4.66 -15.81
N ALA A 268 -33.14 5.07 -14.93
CA ALA A 268 -32.12 4.18 -14.38
C ALA A 268 -32.55 3.83 -12.96
N PHE A 269 -32.82 2.55 -12.73
CA PHE A 269 -33.00 1.97 -11.39
C PHE A 269 -31.63 1.61 -10.80
#